data_AF-A0A8H3WEG7-F1
#
_entry.id   AF-A0A8H3WEG7-F1
#
_cell.length_a   1.000
_cell.length_b   1.000
_cell.length_c   1.000
_cell.angle_alpha   90.00
_cell.angle_beta   90.00
_cell.angle_gamma   90.00
#
_symmetry.space_group_name_H-M   'P 1'
#
loop_
_entity.id
_entity.type
_entity.pdbx_description
1 polymer ?
#
loop_
_entity_poly.entity_id
_entity_poly.type
_entity_poly.pdbx_seq_one_letter_code
_entity_poly.pdbx_strand_id
1 'polypeptide(L)'
;LTQALNRDEGRCVVTGTTDPDVCHIFPFADNESDQYRHHLVGLFHMEAFWGEARCRRLYKSLSSGRLPNVIDTAANMICLSREVHSSWAQGFLAFEPLETPATC
;
A
#
# COMPACT_ATOMS: atom_id res chain seq x y z
N LEU A 1 5.85 -0.73 12.14
CA LEU A 1 4.62 -0.88 12.97
C LEU A 1 4.35 0.36 13.82
N THR A 2 5.13 0.67 14.85
CA THR A 2 4.84 1.76 15.82
C THR A 2 4.72 3.16 15.17
N GLN A 3 5.48 3.44 14.12
CA GLN A 3 5.44 4.74 13.46
C GLN A 3 4.10 5.03 12.76
N ALA A 4 3.50 4.04 12.08
CA ALA A 4 2.20 4.20 11.43
C ALA A 4 1.08 4.33 12.47
N LEU A 5 1.14 3.51 13.52
CA LEU A 5 0.19 3.57 14.63
C LEU A 5 0.24 4.93 15.35
N ASN A 6 1.44 5.48 15.57
CA ASN A 6 1.60 6.80 16.16
C ASN A 6 1.10 7.92 15.22
N ARG A 7 1.40 7.84 13.91
CA ARG A 7 0.93 8.79 12.90
C ARG A 7 -0.60 8.85 12.86
N ASP A 8 -1.24 7.68 12.93
CA ASP A 8 -2.71 7.53 12.86
C ASP A 8 -3.37 7.56 14.25
N GLU A 9 -2.62 7.97 15.27
CA GLU A 9 -3.10 8.16 16.65
C GLU A 9 -3.80 6.93 17.27
N GLY A 10 -3.34 5.72 16.90
CA GLY A 10 -3.89 4.47 17.41
C GLY A 10 -5.33 4.20 16.96
N ARG A 11 -5.76 4.77 15.84
CA ARG A 11 -7.14 4.66 15.34
C ARG A 11 -7.20 4.31 13.86
N CYS A 12 -8.34 3.75 13.45
CA CYS A 12 -8.64 3.60 12.03
C CYS A 12 -8.79 4.97 11.38
N VAL A 13 -8.07 5.22 10.28
CA VAL A 13 -8.12 6.50 9.57
C VAL A 13 -9.46 6.76 8.85
N VAL A 14 -10.27 5.71 8.68
CA VAL A 14 -11.59 5.80 8.00
C VAL A 14 -12.73 5.97 9.02
N THR A 15 -12.77 5.12 10.05
CA THR A 15 -13.91 5.06 10.98
C THR A 15 -13.63 5.69 12.34
N GLY A 16 -12.37 5.99 12.67
CA GLY A 16 -11.96 6.47 13.99
C GLY A 16 -11.99 5.41 15.09
N THR A 17 -12.27 4.14 14.78
CA THR A 17 -12.30 3.03 15.74
C THR A 17 -10.91 2.83 16.36
N THR A 18 -10.85 2.62 17.68
CA THR A 18 -9.63 2.27 18.42
C THR A 18 -9.21 0.83 18.15
N ASP A 19 -7.95 0.49 18.44
CA ASP A 19 -7.37 -0.85 18.19
C ASP A 19 -7.41 -1.27 16.71
N PRO A 20 -6.79 -0.49 15.79
CA PRO A 20 -6.73 -0.81 14.38
C PRO A 20 -5.68 -1.87 14.06
N ASP A 21 -5.86 -2.54 12.92
CA ASP A 21 -4.79 -3.29 12.27
C ASP A 21 -3.87 -2.31 11.52
N VAL A 22 -2.56 -2.55 11.58
CA VAL A 22 -1.58 -1.83 10.74
C VAL A 22 -1.38 -2.62 9.46
N CYS A 23 -1.89 -2.09 8.36
CA CYS A 23 -1.95 -2.78 7.06
C CYS A 23 -0.93 -2.20 6.09
N HIS A 24 -0.35 -3.04 5.23
CA HIS A 24 0.47 -2.56 4.11
C HIS A 24 -0.40 -2.02 2.97
N ILE A 25 0.01 -0.89 2.38
CA ILE A 25 -0.64 -0.31 1.20
C ILE A 25 -0.24 -1.12 -0.04
N PHE A 26 1.07 -1.25 -0.27
CA PHE A 26 1.61 -2.17 -1.26
C PHE A 26 2.00 -3.48 -0.55
N PRO A 27 1.47 -4.64 -1.00
CA PRO A 27 1.67 -5.90 -0.30
C PRO A 27 3.15 -6.27 -0.21
N PHE A 28 3.55 -6.72 0.99
CA PHE A 28 4.83 -7.40 1.18
C PHE A 28 4.76 -8.74 0.45
N ALA A 29 5.70 -8.96 -0.47
CA ALA A 29 5.94 -10.28 -0.99
C ALA A 29 7.44 -10.41 -1.17
N ASP A 30 8.00 -11.52 -0.70
CA ASP A 30 9.40 -11.85 -0.95
C ASP A 30 9.64 -11.76 -2.45
N ASN A 31 10.74 -11.11 -2.86
CA ASN A 31 11.07 -10.88 -4.27
C ASN A 31 11.13 -12.18 -5.10
N GLU A 32 11.22 -13.34 -4.44
CA GLU A 32 11.26 -14.68 -5.05
C GLU A 32 9.91 -15.41 -5.03
N SER A 33 8.88 -14.84 -4.41
CA SER A 33 7.56 -15.48 -4.36
C SER A 33 6.79 -15.27 -5.67
N ASP A 34 6.06 -16.30 -6.11
CA ASP A 34 5.16 -16.20 -7.26
C ASP A 34 4.10 -15.10 -7.05
N GLN A 35 3.71 -14.84 -5.79
CA GLN A 35 2.77 -13.78 -5.44
C GLN A 35 3.31 -12.38 -5.76
N TYR A 36 4.59 -12.11 -5.50
CA TYR A 36 5.23 -10.84 -5.87
C TYR A 36 5.20 -10.63 -7.39
N ARG A 37 5.52 -11.68 -8.14
CA ARG A 37 5.49 -11.66 -9.62
C ARG A 37 4.07 -11.42 -10.13
N HIS A 38 3.07 -12.07 -9.54
CA HIS A 38 1.66 -11.84 -9.86
C HIS A 38 1.21 -10.40 -9.59
N HIS A 39 1.61 -9.80 -8.45
CA HIS A 39 1.30 -8.40 -8.15
C HIS A 39 1.96 -7.43 -9.14
N LEU A 40 3.21 -7.69 -9.54
CA LEU A 40 3.91 -6.89 -10.55
C LEU A 40 3.25 -6.98 -11.93
N VAL A 41 2.80 -8.16 -12.34
CA VAL A 41 2.04 -8.33 -13.59
C VAL A 41 0.67 -7.65 -13.48
N GLY A 42 0.05 -7.69 -12.31
CA GLY A 42 -1.20 -6.97 -11.99
C GLY A 42 -1.16 -5.48 -12.35
N LEU A 43 -0.01 -4.82 -12.21
CA LEU A 43 0.14 -3.40 -12.56
C LEU A 43 -0.14 -3.12 -14.05
N PHE A 44 0.18 -4.06 -14.95
CA PHE A 44 -0.11 -3.90 -16.38
C PHE A 44 -1.62 -4.00 -16.66
N HIS A 45 -2.36 -4.79 -15.88
CA HIS A 45 -3.83 -4.85 -15.97
C HIS A 45 -4.50 -3.56 -15.47
N MET A 46 -3.81 -2.77 -14.65
CA MET A 46 -4.31 -1.49 -14.12
C MET A 46 -4.03 -0.29 -15.03
N GLU A 47 -3.35 -0.48 -16.18
CA GLU A 47 -3.02 0.62 -17.10
C GLU A 47 -4.24 1.38 -17.60
N ALA A 48 -5.37 0.68 -17.81
CA ALA A 48 -6.63 1.30 -18.22
C ALA A 48 -7.19 2.28 -17.19
N PHE A 49 -6.86 2.11 -15.90
CA PHE A 49 -7.35 2.94 -14.81
C PHE A 49 -6.33 4.01 -14.39
N TRP A 50 -5.04 3.67 -14.39
CA TRP A 50 -3.98 4.50 -13.81
C TRP A 50 -3.04 5.12 -14.85
N GLY A 51 -3.16 4.71 -16.11
CA GLY A 51 -2.31 5.13 -17.21
C GLY A 51 -0.97 4.37 -17.25
N GLU A 52 -0.53 4.03 -18.46
CA GLU A 52 0.70 3.29 -18.74
C GLU A 52 1.93 3.89 -18.04
N ALA A 53 2.08 5.23 -18.12
CA ALA A 53 3.23 5.92 -17.56
C ALA A 53 3.34 5.72 -16.03
N ARG A 54 2.22 5.67 -15.32
CA ARG A 54 2.18 5.46 -13.87
C ARG A 54 2.50 4.00 -13.53
N CYS A 55 1.85 3.05 -14.21
CA CYS A 55 2.10 1.62 -14.01
C CYS A 55 3.56 1.26 -14.27
N ARG A 56 4.17 1.81 -15.33
CA ARG A 56 5.58 1.59 -15.65
C ARG A 56 6.54 2.15 -14.60
N ARG A 57 6.25 3.33 -14.05
CA ARG A 57 7.06 3.90 -12.95
C ARG A 57 6.98 3.02 -11.70
N LEU A 58 5.78 2.58 -11.33
CA LEU A 58 5.56 1.69 -10.20
C LEU A 58 6.28 0.36 -10.41
N TYR A 59 6.10 -0.29 -11.57
CA TYR A 59 6.79 -1.52 -11.92
C TYR A 59 8.31 -1.37 -11.77
N LYS A 60 8.91 -0.32 -12.37
CA LYS A 60 10.35 -0.08 -12.27
C LYS A 60 10.83 0.15 -10.83
N SER A 61 10.06 0.89 -10.04
CA SER A 61 10.41 1.16 -8.64
C SER A 61 10.38 -0.12 -7.81
N LEU A 62 9.36 -0.93 -8.01
CA LEU A 62 9.13 -2.17 -7.27
C LEU A 62 10.11 -3.26 -7.72
N SER A 63 10.27 -3.49 -9.03
CA SER A 63 11.10 -4.56 -9.62
C SER A 63 12.61 -4.37 -9.45
N SER A 64 13.07 -3.21 -8.97
CA SER A 64 14.50 -2.89 -8.89
C SER A 64 15.26 -3.62 -7.79
N GLY A 65 14.60 -4.45 -6.98
CA GLY A 65 15.21 -5.23 -5.88
C GLY A 65 15.87 -4.39 -4.79
N ARG A 66 15.82 -3.05 -4.90
CA ARG A 66 16.44 -2.05 -4.02
C ARG A 66 15.45 -1.46 -3.02
N LEU A 67 14.52 -2.27 -2.52
CA LEU A 67 13.66 -1.88 -1.41
C LEU A 67 13.96 -2.69 -0.13
N PRO A 68 15.22 -2.93 0.29
CA PRO A 68 15.44 -3.33 1.66
C PRO A 68 15.01 -2.13 2.52
N ASN A 69 13.96 -2.31 3.31
CA ASN A 69 13.41 -1.36 4.29
C ASN A 69 12.40 -0.30 3.82
N VAL A 70 11.92 -0.24 2.57
CA VAL A 70 10.83 0.71 2.21
C VAL A 70 9.44 0.12 2.49
N ILE A 71 9.30 -1.19 2.34
CA ILE A 71 8.01 -1.89 2.49
C ILE A 71 7.51 -1.81 3.94
N ASP A 72 8.41 -1.87 4.91
CA ASP A 72 8.11 -1.76 6.35
C ASP A 72 8.29 -0.34 6.92
N THR A 73 8.08 0.68 6.08
CA THR A 73 8.00 2.07 6.53
C THR A 73 6.57 2.46 6.86
N ALA A 74 6.41 3.46 7.73
CA ALA A 74 5.11 4.11 7.93
C ALA A 74 4.50 4.65 6.63
N ALA A 75 5.32 4.98 5.62
CA ALA A 75 4.83 5.47 4.33
C ALA A 75 4.08 4.41 3.51
N ASN A 76 4.36 3.12 3.74
CA ASN A 76 3.65 2.00 3.11
C ASN A 76 2.67 1.32 4.08
N MET A 77 2.34 1.97 5.21
CA MET A 77 1.44 1.41 6.22
C MET A 77 0.28 2.38 6.52
N ILE A 78 -0.88 1.80 6.84
CA ILE A 78 -2.11 2.53 7.16
C ILE A 78 -2.89 1.79 8.25
N CYS A 79 -3.43 2.53 9.22
CA CYS A 79 -4.24 1.93 10.28
C CYS A 79 -5.71 1.80 9.86
N LEU A 80 -6.21 0.56 9.79
CA LEU A 80 -7.58 0.25 9.39
C LEU A 80 -8.29 -0.57 10.47
N SER A 81 -9.59 -0.36 10.66
CA SER A 81 -10.40 -1.28 11.47
C SER A 81 -10.46 -2.64 10.77
N ARG A 82 -10.73 -3.72 11.52
CA ARG A 82 -10.77 -5.08 10.95
C ARG A 82 -11.71 -5.22 9.74
N GLU A 83 -12.85 -4.55 9.78
CA GLU A 83 -13.85 -4.55 8.69
C GLU A 83 -13.31 -3.84 7.43
N VAL A 84 -12.70 -2.67 7.61
CA VAL A 84 -12.12 -1.89 6.51
C VAL A 84 -10.88 -2.60 5.94
N HIS A 85 -10.06 -3.18 6.81
CA HIS A 85 -8.90 -3.99 6.42
C HIS A 85 -9.32 -5.18 5.54
N SER A 86 -10.37 -5.91 5.93
CA SER A 86 -10.89 -7.02 5.14
C SER A 86 -11.36 -6.57 3.74
N SER A 87 -12.02 -5.40 3.66
CA SER A 87 -12.47 -4.83 2.38
C SER A 87 -11.30 -4.35 1.52
N TRP A 88 -10.28 -3.75 2.14
CA TRP A 88 -9.03 -3.33 1.49
C TRP A 88 -8.27 -4.52 0.90
N ALA A 89 -8.07 -5.58 1.69
CA ALA A 89 -7.33 -6.77 1.28
C ALA A 89 -7.99 -7.51 0.10
N GLN A 90 -9.31 -7.42 -0.02
CA GLN A 90 -10.09 -8.01 -1.12
C GLN A 90 -10.21 -7.08 -2.35
N GLY A 91 -9.71 -5.84 -2.26
CA GLY A 91 -9.83 -4.85 -3.34
C GLY A 91 -11.24 -4.30 -3.53
N PHE A 92 -12.12 -4.40 -2.52
CA PHE A 92 -13.46 -3.79 -2.57
C PHE A 92 -13.44 -2.27 -2.40
N LEU A 93 -12.35 -1.72 -1.88
CA LEU A 93 -12.13 -0.29 -1.78
C LEU A 93 -10.66 0.04 -2.06
N ALA A 94 -10.42 1.28 -2.47
CA ALA A 94 -9.09 1.86 -2.65
C ALA A 94 -9.12 3.34 -2.22
N PHE A 95 -7.94 3.89 -1.89
CA PHE A 95 -7.81 5.30 -1.51
C PHE A 95 -7.25 6.12 -2.66
N GLU A 96 -7.89 7.25 -2.94
CA GLU A 96 -7.38 8.25 -3.87
C GLU A 96 -6.58 9.31 -3.09
N PRO A 97 -5.35 9.63 -3.50
CA PRO A 97 -4.62 10.75 -2.94
C PRO A 97 -5.27 12.07 -3.37
N LEU A 98 -5.77 12.85 -2.41
CA LEU A 98 -6.36 14.16 -2.67
C LEU A 98 -5.31 15.24 -2.95
N GLU A 99 -4.09 15.03 -2.47
CA GLU A 99 -2.99 15.99 -2.57
C GLU A 99 -1.72 15.28 -3.04
N THR A 100 -0.86 16.01 -3.76
CA THR A 100 0.50 15.56 -4.03
C THR A 100 1.31 15.53 -2.74
N PRO A 101 2.10 14.46 -2.49
CA PRO A 101 3.00 14.43 -1.36
C PRO A 101 3.92 15.65 -1.39
N ALA A 102 4.06 16.35 -0.26
CA ALA A 102 5.02 17.43 -0.13
C ALA A 102 6.42 16.90 -0.49
N THR A 103 7.10 17.55 -1.43
CA THR A 103 8.50 17.25 -1.74
C THR A 103 9.36 17.69 -0.56
N CYS A 104 10.00 16.72 0.11
CA CYS A 104 11.06 16.96 1.09
C CYS A 104 12.32 17.49 0.41
#